data_AF-G9NAE9-F1
#
_entry.id   AF-G9NAE9-F1
#
_cell.length_a   1.000
_cell.length_b   1.000
_cell.length_c   1.000
_cell.angle_alpha   90.00
_cell.angle_beta   90.00
_cell.angle_gamma   90.00
#
_symmetry.space_group_name_H-M   'P 1'
#
loop_
_entity.id
_entity.type
_entity.pdbx_description
1 polymer ?
#
loop_
_entity_poly.entity_id
_entity_poly.type
_entity_poly.pdbx_seq_one_letter_code
_entity_poly.pdbx_strand_id
1 'polypeptide(L)'
;TPVIMDYALTVCLQFSHIFCFECVERLGLAGPENQRRNTCPVCKAQLTKPDDIVYTNLNPTEEYKTCILSGLSPNTVMECAGRAISFWAYQTTQNLYYQQHLYRSLSEKYSELWARCDQIARDAEARINGLHEKLESMTKSRDTLQRKNVEFAEALRDKNRKLSQTQELYNKVKRKAELGQIERAAFDAVDSSV
;
A
#
# COMPACT_ATOMS: atom_id res chain seq x y z
N THR A 1 -4.24 -9.85 29.90
CA THR A 1 -3.08 -10.36 30.67
C THR A 1 -2.91 -11.80 30.30
N PRO A 2 -1.75 -12.28 29.84
CA PRO A 2 -1.62 -13.71 29.56
C PRO A 2 -1.68 -14.41 30.92
N VAL A 3 -2.73 -15.21 31.10
CA VAL A 3 -2.90 -16.11 32.23
C VAL A 3 -1.76 -17.11 32.10
N ILE A 4 -0.70 -16.91 32.87
CA ILE A 4 0.33 -17.93 33.03
C ILE A 4 -0.41 -19.09 33.70
N MET A 5 -0.66 -20.16 32.95
CA MET A 5 -1.15 -21.41 33.52
C MET A 5 -0.30 -21.76 34.74
N ASP A 6 -0.93 -22.26 35.80
CA ASP A 6 -0.37 -22.49 37.14
C ASP A 6 0.87 -23.42 37.18
N TYR A 7 1.34 -23.91 36.02
CA TYR A 7 2.52 -24.74 35.86
C TYR A 7 3.46 -24.12 34.82
N ALA A 8 4.67 -23.79 35.24
CA ALA A 8 5.76 -23.37 34.35
C ALA A 8 6.92 -24.37 34.46
N LEU A 9 7.62 -24.60 33.35
CA LEU A 9 8.88 -25.32 33.38
C LEU A 9 10.01 -24.30 33.42
N THR A 10 10.84 -24.40 34.46
CA THR A 10 12.11 -23.70 34.47
C THR A 10 13.10 -24.53 33.69
N VAL A 11 13.66 -23.96 32.61
CA VAL A 11 14.66 -24.61 31.79
C VAL A 11 15.92 -23.76 31.86
N CYS A 12 16.90 -24.30 32.56
CA CYS A 12 18.19 -23.72 32.88
C CYS A 12 18.15 -22.65 33.98
N LEU A 13 18.26 -23.12 35.22
CA LEU A 13 18.47 -22.28 36.41
C LEU A 13 19.72 -21.40 36.29
N GLN A 14 20.75 -21.85 35.55
CA GLN A 14 22.00 -21.10 35.36
C GLN A 14 21.85 -19.88 34.46
N PHE A 15 20.93 -19.90 33.49
CA PHE A 15 20.73 -18.81 32.52
C PHE A 15 19.39 -18.09 32.66
N SER A 16 18.67 -18.35 33.76
CA SER A 16 17.44 -17.63 34.10
C SER A 16 16.36 -17.68 33.01
N HIS A 17 16.18 -18.82 32.33
CA HIS A 17 15.10 -18.99 31.34
C HIS A 17 13.94 -19.81 31.90
N ILE A 18 12.72 -19.34 31.63
CA ILE A 18 11.49 -20.00 32.05
C ILE A 18 10.51 -20.04 30.88
N PHE A 19 9.79 -21.15 30.75
CA PHE A 19 8.85 -21.39 29.67
C PHE A 19 7.51 -21.84 30.24
N CYS A 20 6.40 -21.39 29.64
CA CYS A 20 5.10 -21.95 29.97
C CYS A 20 5.01 -23.40 29.49
N PHE A 21 4.15 -24.19 30.13
CA PHE A 21 3.95 -25.60 29.80
C PHE A 21 3.72 -25.85 28.30
N GLU A 22 2.87 -25.06 27.64
CA GLU A 22 2.62 -25.20 26.20
C GLU A 22 3.86 -24.99 25.33
N CYS A 23 4.73 -24.03 25.70
CA CYS A 23 5.97 -23.77 24.97
C CYS A 23 6.92 -24.96 25.11
N VAL A 24 6.97 -25.56 26.28
CA VAL A 24 7.83 -26.71 26.59
C VAL A 24 7.43 -27.92 25.77
N GLU A 25 6.13 -28.24 25.75
CA GLU A 25 5.58 -29.33 24.97
C GLU A 25 5.85 -29.12 23.48
N ARG A 26 5.53 -27.92 22.96
CA ARG A 26 5.76 -27.57 21.56
C ARG A 26 7.24 -27.65 21.17
N LEU A 27 8.13 -27.29 22.08
CA LEU A 27 9.58 -27.32 21.86
C LEU A 27 10.19 -28.71 22.12
N GLY A 28 9.39 -29.68 22.58
CA GLY A 28 9.84 -31.04 22.89
C GLY A 28 10.86 -31.08 24.04
N LEU A 29 10.83 -30.11 24.95
CA LEU A 29 11.78 -30.07 26.09
C LEU A 29 11.39 -31.05 27.21
N ALA A 30 10.16 -31.56 27.16
CA ALA A 30 9.59 -32.53 28.10
C ALA A 30 9.25 -33.83 27.35
N GLY A 31 10.03 -34.91 27.53
CA GLY A 31 9.70 -36.22 26.97
C GLY A 31 10.83 -37.25 27.08
N PRO A 32 10.51 -38.54 27.33
CA PRO A 32 11.51 -39.59 27.53
C PRO A 32 12.33 -39.96 26.27
N GLU A 33 11.82 -39.68 25.06
CA GLU A 33 12.54 -39.94 23.79
C GLU A 33 13.56 -38.84 23.40
N ASN A 34 13.61 -37.72 24.14
CA ASN A 34 14.30 -36.49 23.69
C ASN A 34 15.72 -36.28 24.22
N GLN A 35 16.43 -37.35 24.62
CA GLN A 35 17.86 -37.29 24.98
C GLN A 35 18.77 -36.62 23.92
N ARG A 36 18.28 -36.43 22.68
CA ARG A 36 19.00 -35.78 21.57
C ARG A 36 18.75 -34.27 21.42
N ARG A 37 17.85 -33.64 22.18
CA ARG A 37 17.48 -32.21 22.02
C ARG A 37 17.39 -31.43 23.34
N ASN A 38 18.25 -31.78 24.30
CA ASN A 38 18.37 -31.05 25.56
C ASN A 38 19.19 -29.77 25.38
N THR A 39 18.65 -28.80 24.64
CA THR A 39 19.32 -27.52 24.39
C THR A 39 18.33 -26.39 24.62
N CYS A 40 18.73 -25.41 25.43
CA CYS A 40 17.91 -24.23 25.69
C CYS A 40 17.61 -23.48 24.37
N PRO A 41 16.34 -23.21 24.03
CA PRO A 41 15.98 -22.49 22.81
C PRO A 41 16.56 -21.07 22.76
N VAL A 42 16.78 -20.44 23.92
CA VAL A 42 17.21 -19.04 24.05
C VAL A 42 18.73 -18.93 24.02
N CYS A 43 19.45 -19.52 24.98
CA CYS A 43 20.92 -19.40 25.07
C CYS A 43 21.69 -20.53 24.40
N LYS A 44 21.01 -21.55 23.85
CA LYS A 44 21.63 -22.73 23.24
C LYS A 44 22.51 -23.55 24.20
N ALA A 45 22.38 -23.36 25.50
CA ALA A 45 23.07 -24.16 26.51
C ALA A 45 22.53 -25.60 26.53
N GLN A 46 23.43 -26.57 26.72
CA GLN A 46 23.08 -27.98 26.89
C GLN A 46 22.46 -28.21 28.28
N LEU A 47 21.37 -28.96 28.34
CA LEU A 47 20.55 -29.24 29.54
C LEU A 47 20.76 -30.69 29.98
N THR A 48 21.96 -30.99 30.47
CA THR A 48 22.39 -32.37 30.79
C THR A 48 22.16 -32.76 32.25
N LYS A 49 22.00 -31.79 33.14
CA LYS A 49 21.84 -32.03 34.58
C LYS A 49 20.36 -32.30 34.90
N PRO A 50 20.07 -33.14 35.90
CA PRO A 50 18.69 -33.35 36.37
C PRO A 50 17.98 -32.04 36.74
N ASP A 51 18.72 -31.08 37.31
CA ASP A 51 18.17 -29.78 37.74
C ASP A 51 18.13 -28.73 36.62
N ASP A 52 18.59 -29.06 35.40
CA ASP A 52 18.50 -28.13 34.27
C ASP A 52 17.06 -27.98 33.77
N ILE A 53 16.18 -28.93 34.10
CA ILE A 53 14.78 -28.95 33.71
C ILE A 53 13.92 -29.28 34.93
N VAL A 54 13.22 -28.30 35.47
CA VAL A 54 12.39 -28.46 36.68
C VAL A 54 10.98 -27.96 36.45
N TYR A 55 10.00 -28.82 36.73
CA TYR A 55 8.59 -28.44 36.78
C TYR A 55 8.30 -27.75 38.10
N THR A 56 7.82 -26.52 38.02
CA THR A 56 7.52 -25.73 39.21
C THR A 56 6.20 -25.00 39.07
N ASN A 57 5.43 -25.01 40.16
CA ASN A 57 4.29 -24.10 40.28
C ASN A 57 4.85 -22.73 40.69
N LEU A 58 4.65 -21.72 39.84
CA LEU A 58 5.09 -20.34 40.10
C LEU A 58 4.19 -19.60 41.10
N ASN A 59 3.04 -20.18 41.41
CA ASN A 59 2.10 -19.68 42.39
C ASN A 59 1.78 -20.77 43.44
N PRO A 60 2.77 -21.18 44.25
CA PRO A 60 2.56 -22.19 45.29
C PRO A 60 1.72 -21.62 46.45
N THR A 61 1.06 -22.50 47.21
CA THR A 61 0.28 -22.10 48.40
C THR A 61 1.18 -21.62 49.54
N GLU A 62 0.62 -20.87 50.48
CA GLU A 62 1.36 -20.38 51.66
C GLU A 62 1.85 -21.53 52.56
N GLU A 63 1.06 -22.61 52.67
CA GLU A 63 1.46 -23.82 53.40
C GLU A 63 2.66 -24.49 52.74
N TYR A 64 2.68 -24.57 51.40
CA TYR A 64 3.82 -25.13 50.66
C TYR A 64 5.06 -24.27 50.85
N LYS A 65 4.95 -22.93 50.74
CA LYS A 65 6.05 -22.00 51.01
C LYS A 65 6.59 -22.18 52.43
N THR A 66 5.71 -22.28 53.42
CA THR A 66 6.09 -22.52 54.82
C THR A 66 6.81 -23.85 54.97
N CYS A 67 6.30 -24.91 54.34
CA CYS A 67 6.87 -26.25 54.39
C CYS A 67 8.31 -26.29 53.83
N ILE A 68 8.54 -25.72 52.63
CA ILE A 68 9.87 -25.75 52.00
C ILE A 68 10.91 -24.85 52.67
N LEU A 69 10.46 -23.81 53.39
CA LEU A 69 11.35 -22.89 54.11
C LEU A 69 11.63 -23.38 55.54
N SER A 70 10.72 -24.16 56.14
CA SER A 70 10.86 -24.66 57.50
C SER A 70 12.05 -25.61 57.62
N GLY A 71 12.95 -25.34 58.57
CA GLY A 71 14.16 -26.14 58.79
C GLY A 71 15.39 -25.64 58.01
N LEU A 72 15.25 -24.65 57.12
CA LEU A 72 16.39 -23.99 56.49
C LEU A 72 17.00 -22.93 57.42
N SER A 73 18.32 -22.73 57.31
CA SER A 73 19.00 -21.66 58.03
C SER A 73 18.61 -20.28 57.47
N PRO A 74 18.62 -19.21 58.28
CA PRO A 74 18.38 -17.86 57.79
C PRO A 74 19.28 -17.48 56.61
N ASN A 75 20.56 -17.89 56.64
CA ASN A 75 21.51 -17.62 55.55
C ASN A 75 21.06 -18.27 54.23
N THR A 76 20.63 -19.53 54.27
CA THR A 76 20.14 -20.25 53.08
C THR A 76 18.87 -19.59 52.53
N VAL A 77 17.94 -19.20 53.40
CA VAL A 77 16.69 -18.52 52.98
C VAL A 77 17.02 -17.20 52.29
N MET A 78 17.91 -16.39 52.86
CA MET A 78 18.33 -15.11 52.28
C MET A 78 19.05 -15.30 50.94
N GLU A 79 19.89 -16.33 50.80
CA GLU A 79 20.55 -16.67 49.55
C GLU A 79 19.53 -17.02 48.44
N CYS A 80 18.53 -17.86 48.75
CA CYS A 80 17.45 -18.20 47.84
C CYS A 80 16.67 -16.95 47.41
N ALA A 81 16.31 -16.07 48.36
CA ALA A 81 15.65 -14.80 48.08
C ALA A 81 16.50 -13.90 47.16
N GLY A 82 17.81 -13.78 47.42
CA GLY A 82 18.71 -12.98 46.59
C GLY A 82 18.79 -13.48 45.13
N ARG A 83 18.83 -14.80 44.94
CA ARG A 83 18.79 -15.41 43.59
C ARG A 83 17.45 -15.17 42.90
N ALA A 84 16.34 -15.32 43.63
CA ALA A 84 15.00 -15.08 43.09
C ALA A 84 14.80 -13.61 42.67
N ILE A 85 15.26 -12.65 43.48
CA ILE A 85 15.21 -11.22 43.14
C ILE A 85 16.06 -10.92 41.91
N SER A 86 17.27 -11.47 41.84
CA SER A 86 18.16 -11.28 40.68
C SER A 86 17.54 -11.82 39.39
N PHE A 87 16.92 -13.00 39.47
CA PHE A 87 16.15 -13.59 38.37
C PHE A 87 14.98 -12.70 37.95
N TRP A 88 14.19 -12.22 38.91
CA TRP A 88 13.05 -11.34 38.63
C TRP A 88 13.48 -10.01 37.98
N ALA A 89 14.58 -9.42 38.45
CA ALA A 89 15.14 -8.20 37.89
C ALA A 89 15.62 -8.42 36.44
N TYR A 90 16.28 -9.55 36.17
CA TYR A 90 16.67 -9.93 34.81
C TYR A 90 15.44 -10.10 33.91
N GLN A 91 14.43 -10.86 34.34
CA GLN A 91 13.20 -11.08 33.58
C GLN A 91 12.45 -9.77 33.30
N THR A 92 12.35 -8.89 34.29
CA THR A 92 11.73 -7.55 34.13
C THR A 92 12.47 -6.72 33.09
N THR A 93 13.80 -6.74 33.12
CA THR A 93 14.65 -6.03 32.16
C THR A 93 14.49 -6.58 30.74
N GLN A 94 14.48 -7.91 30.58
CA GLN A 94 14.26 -8.55 29.29
C GLN A 94 12.87 -8.24 28.72
N ASN A 95 11.83 -8.27 29.56
CA ASN A 95 10.49 -7.89 29.12
C ASN A 95 10.45 -6.42 28.67
N LEU A 96 11.11 -5.50 29.37
CA LEU A 96 11.19 -4.10 28.95
C LEU A 96 11.82 -3.95 27.56
N TYR A 97 12.95 -4.62 27.31
CA TYR A 97 13.58 -4.60 25.98
C TYR A 97 12.68 -5.17 24.89
N TYR A 98 11.99 -6.27 25.17
CA TYR A 98 11.06 -6.87 24.23
C TYR A 98 9.90 -5.92 23.91
N GLN A 99 9.29 -5.28 24.92
CA GLN A 99 8.24 -4.29 24.71
C GLN A 99 8.75 -3.09 23.91
N GLN A 100 9.93 -2.55 24.24
CA GLN A 100 10.55 -1.46 23.49
C GLN A 100 10.76 -1.82 22.01
N HIS A 101 11.24 -3.03 21.72
CA HIS A 101 11.39 -3.51 20.36
C HIS A 101 10.04 -3.59 19.62
N LEU A 102 8.99 -4.10 20.26
CA LEU A 102 7.64 -4.13 19.68
C LEU A 102 7.12 -2.72 19.37
N TYR A 103 7.26 -1.79 20.31
CA TYR A 103 6.86 -0.40 20.11
C TYR A 103 7.62 0.25 18.94
N ARG A 104 8.94 0.05 18.89
CA ARG A 104 9.77 0.56 17.81
C ARG A 104 9.34 0.01 16.46
N SER A 105 9.20 -1.32 16.34
CA SER A 105 8.79 -1.96 15.10
C SER A 105 7.39 -1.51 14.66
N LEU A 106 6.46 -1.32 15.60
CA LEU A 106 5.13 -0.79 15.29
C LEU A 106 5.19 0.66 14.83
N SER A 107 6.01 1.50 15.48
CA SER A 107 6.20 2.90 15.12
C SER A 107 6.84 3.06 13.73
N GLU A 108 7.82 2.21 13.40
CA GLU A 108 8.46 2.18 12.07
C GLU A 108 7.43 1.84 10.98
N LYS A 109 6.62 0.78 11.19
CA LYS A 109 5.55 0.40 10.25
C LYS A 109 4.50 1.50 10.09
N TYR A 110 4.14 2.17 11.17
CA TYR A 110 3.19 3.29 11.11
C TYR A 110 3.77 4.45 10.30
N SER A 111 5.03 4.81 10.52
CA SER A 111 5.73 5.87 9.78
C SER A 111 5.83 5.54 8.28
N GLU A 112 6.16 4.29 7.94
CA GLU A 112 6.22 3.83 6.55
C GLU A 112 4.85 3.92 5.87
N LEU A 113 3.79 3.44 6.55
CA LEU A 113 2.44 3.48 6.02
C LEU A 113 1.96 4.93 5.84
N TRP A 114 2.25 5.80 6.79
CA TRP A 114 1.91 7.21 6.71
C TRP A 114 2.59 7.90 5.52
N ALA A 115 3.90 7.69 5.33
CA ALA A 115 4.64 8.20 4.19
C ALA A 115 4.08 7.68 2.85
N ARG A 116 3.65 6.42 2.79
CA ARG A 116 3.01 5.85 1.60
C ARG A 116 1.65 6.49 1.30
N CYS A 117 0.82 6.71 2.32
CA CYS A 117 -0.47 7.39 2.15
C CYS A 117 -0.28 8.82 1.63
N ASP A 118 0.65 9.56 2.21
CA ASP A 118 1.01 10.92 1.81
C ASP A 118 1.53 10.96 0.36
N GLN A 119 2.36 9.98 -0.03
CA GLN A 119 2.80 9.86 -1.42
C GLN A 119 1.65 9.60 -2.40
N ILE A 120 0.73 8.69 -2.07
CA ILE A 120 -0.44 8.39 -2.91
C ILE A 120 -1.33 9.64 -3.06
N ALA A 121 -1.51 10.41 -1.98
CA ALA A 121 -2.28 11.66 -2.01
C ALA A 121 -1.64 12.67 -2.98
N ARG A 122 -0.33 12.90 -2.87
CA ARG A 122 0.42 13.78 -3.79
C ARG A 122 0.34 13.31 -5.25
N ASP A 123 0.51 12.02 -5.49
CA ASP A 123 0.45 11.47 -6.86
C ASP A 123 -0.96 11.63 -7.45
N ALA A 124 -2.01 11.44 -6.64
CA ALA A 124 -3.38 11.66 -7.06
C ALA A 124 -3.66 13.14 -7.39
N GLU A 125 -3.21 14.07 -6.54
CA GLU A 125 -3.30 15.51 -6.78
C GLU A 125 -2.58 15.92 -8.07
N ALA A 126 -1.36 15.42 -8.29
CA ALA A 126 -0.60 15.68 -9.51
C ALA A 126 -1.34 15.18 -10.76
N ARG A 127 -1.96 14.00 -10.69
CA ARG A 127 -2.76 13.45 -11.79
C ARG A 127 -4.03 14.25 -12.05
N ILE A 128 -4.72 14.70 -10.99
CA ILE A 128 -5.91 15.56 -11.12
C ILE A 128 -5.54 16.86 -11.82
N ASN A 129 -4.47 17.52 -11.39
CA ASN A 129 -4.00 18.77 -11.99
C ASN A 129 -3.62 18.58 -13.46
N GLY A 130 -2.87 17.52 -13.79
CA GLY A 130 -2.51 17.22 -15.18
C GLY A 130 -3.73 16.91 -16.08
N LEU A 131 -4.76 16.26 -15.53
CA LEU A 131 -6.02 16.03 -16.26
C LEU A 131 -6.80 17.33 -16.47
N HIS A 132 -6.83 18.23 -15.47
CA HIS A 132 -7.45 19.54 -15.62
C HIS A 132 -6.78 20.38 -16.71
N GLU A 133 -5.45 20.45 -16.71
CA GLU A 133 -4.69 21.17 -17.76
C GLU A 133 -4.97 20.60 -19.15
N LYS A 134 -5.00 19.27 -19.28
CA LYS A 134 -5.31 18.60 -20.56
C LYS A 134 -6.74 18.89 -21.00
N LEU A 135 -7.70 18.86 -20.08
CA LEU A 135 -9.09 19.19 -20.35
C LEU A 135 -9.24 20.64 -20.83
N GLU A 136 -8.56 21.58 -20.18
CA GLU A 136 -8.57 22.99 -20.56
C GLU A 136 -7.97 23.20 -21.96
N SER A 137 -6.82 22.58 -22.24
CA SER A 137 -6.18 22.63 -23.56
C SER A 137 -7.08 22.05 -24.66
N MET A 138 -7.69 20.88 -24.42
CA MET A 138 -8.60 20.25 -25.37
C MET A 138 -9.86 21.11 -25.60
N THR A 139 -10.37 21.73 -24.54
CA THR A 139 -11.51 22.67 -24.62
C THR A 139 -11.19 23.87 -25.50
N LYS A 140 -10.03 24.52 -25.27
CA LYS A 140 -9.56 25.64 -26.12
C LYS A 140 -9.38 25.24 -27.58
N SER A 141 -8.84 24.04 -27.84
CA SER A 141 -8.66 23.50 -29.19
C SER A 141 -10.01 23.26 -29.88
N ARG A 142 -10.96 22.63 -29.18
CA ARG A 142 -12.33 22.42 -29.66
C ARG A 142 -13.00 23.74 -30.02
N ASP A 143 -12.94 24.74 -29.14
CA ASP A 143 -13.58 26.04 -29.37
C ASP A 143 -12.95 26.79 -30.57
N THR A 144 -11.65 26.57 -30.81
CA THR A 144 -10.95 27.11 -31.99
C THR A 144 -11.40 26.40 -33.28
N LEU A 145 -11.50 25.07 -33.27
CA LEU A 145 -12.00 24.30 -34.41
C LEU A 145 -13.45 24.62 -34.72
N GLN A 146 -14.28 24.80 -33.69
CA GLN A 146 -15.68 25.18 -33.85
C GLN A 146 -15.82 26.55 -34.52
N ARG A 147 -15.02 27.55 -34.10
CA ARG A 147 -14.96 28.86 -34.77
C ARG A 147 -14.58 28.74 -36.24
N LYS A 148 -13.50 28.01 -36.55
CA LYS A 148 -13.07 27.78 -37.94
C LYS A 148 -14.14 27.10 -38.79
N ASN A 149 -14.88 26.15 -38.22
CA ASN A 149 -15.95 25.46 -38.94
C ASN A 149 -17.10 26.42 -39.30
N VAL A 150 -17.47 27.31 -38.38
CA VAL A 150 -18.45 28.39 -38.65
C VAL A 150 -17.94 29.31 -39.77
N GLU A 151 -16.69 29.77 -39.68
CA GLU A 151 -16.06 30.63 -40.71
C GLU A 151 -16.05 29.95 -42.09
N PHE A 152 -15.72 28.65 -42.16
CA PHE A 152 -15.75 27.90 -43.43
C PHE A 152 -17.17 27.74 -43.97
N ALA A 153 -18.16 27.48 -43.11
CA ALA A 153 -19.56 27.36 -43.52
C ALA A 153 -20.08 28.69 -44.11
N GLU A 154 -19.71 29.82 -43.52
CA GLU A 154 -20.02 31.16 -44.05
C GLU A 154 -19.33 31.43 -45.38
N ALA A 155 -18.02 31.15 -45.47
CA ALA A 155 -17.26 31.31 -46.72
C ALA A 155 -17.82 30.45 -47.86
N LEU A 156 -18.26 29.21 -47.56
CA LEU A 156 -18.88 28.31 -48.52
C LEU A 156 -20.23 28.88 -49.02
N ARG A 157 -21.06 29.41 -48.11
CA ARG A 157 -22.33 30.06 -48.48
C ARG A 157 -22.08 31.25 -49.42
N ASP A 158 -21.10 32.09 -49.10
CA ASP A 158 -20.73 33.24 -49.94
C ASP A 158 -20.20 32.82 -51.31
N LYS A 159 -19.37 31.76 -51.36
CA LYS A 159 -18.87 31.20 -52.62
C LYS A 159 -20.02 30.65 -53.47
N ASN A 160 -20.96 29.90 -52.88
CA ASN A 160 -22.14 29.39 -53.58
C ASN A 160 -23.02 30.53 -54.13
N ARG A 161 -23.21 31.61 -53.34
CA ARG A 161 -23.94 32.80 -53.79
C ARG A 161 -23.27 33.46 -55.01
N LYS A 162 -21.96 33.68 -54.95
CA LYS A 162 -21.18 34.27 -56.07
C LYS A 162 -21.15 33.36 -57.30
N LEU A 163 -21.08 32.05 -57.10
CA LEU A 163 -21.14 31.06 -58.18
C LEU A 163 -22.49 31.13 -58.91
N SER A 164 -23.60 31.15 -58.17
CA SER A 164 -24.95 31.29 -58.74
C SER A 164 -25.08 32.56 -59.58
N GLN A 165 -24.62 33.70 -59.05
CA GLN A 165 -24.62 34.99 -59.78
C GLN A 165 -23.80 34.93 -61.08
N THR A 166 -22.63 34.31 -61.02
CA THR A 166 -21.74 34.17 -62.19
C THR A 166 -22.38 33.25 -63.24
N GLN A 167 -23.00 32.15 -62.81
CA GLN A 167 -23.70 31.22 -63.70
C GLN A 167 -24.88 31.90 -64.41
N GLU A 168 -25.65 32.72 -63.70
CA GLU A 168 -26.73 33.51 -64.30
C GLU A 168 -26.21 34.49 -65.37
N LEU A 169 -25.13 35.21 -65.07
CA LEU A 169 -24.50 36.13 -66.02
C LEU A 169 -23.95 35.40 -67.24
N TYR A 170 -23.25 34.29 -67.03
CA TYR A 170 -22.74 33.44 -68.10
C TYR A 170 -23.87 32.96 -69.03
N ASN A 171 -24.95 32.43 -68.45
CA ASN A 171 -26.12 31.98 -69.21
C ASN A 171 -26.80 33.12 -70.00
N LYS A 172 -26.82 34.34 -69.47
CA LYS A 172 -27.33 35.53 -70.19
C LYS A 172 -26.45 35.89 -71.38
N VAL A 173 -25.13 35.93 -71.19
CA VAL A 173 -24.18 36.26 -72.27
C VAL A 173 -24.21 35.18 -73.36
N LYS A 174 -24.22 33.90 -72.97
CA LYS A 174 -24.33 32.77 -73.90
C LYS A 174 -25.57 32.88 -74.80
N ARG A 175 -26.76 33.10 -74.20
CA ARG A 175 -28.00 33.30 -74.97
C ARG A 175 -27.92 34.48 -75.94
N LYS A 176 -27.32 35.60 -75.51
CA LYS A 176 -27.12 36.76 -76.41
C LYS A 176 -26.20 36.44 -77.58
N ALA A 177 -25.11 35.72 -77.33
CA ALA A 177 -24.17 35.32 -78.39
C ALA A 177 -24.82 34.35 -79.39
N GLU A 178 -25.59 33.38 -78.90
CA GLU A 178 -26.36 32.44 -79.73
C GLU A 178 -27.40 33.19 -80.60
N LEU A 179 -28.16 34.13 -80.02
CA LEU A 179 -29.09 34.98 -80.77
C LEU A 179 -28.37 35.81 -81.84
N GLY A 180 -27.24 36.44 -81.51
CA GLY A 180 -26.45 37.22 -82.48
C GLY A 180 -25.76 36.37 -83.56
N GLN A 181 -25.60 35.06 -83.36
CA GLN A 181 -25.18 34.14 -84.42
C GLN A 181 -26.35 33.78 -85.34
N ILE A 182 -27.53 33.56 -84.77
CA ILE A 182 -28.77 33.31 -85.54
C ILE A 182 -29.13 34.54 -86.39
N GLU A 183 -29.06 35.75 -85.84
CA GLU A 183 -29.31 37.00 -86.58
C GLU A 183 -28.34 37.20 -87.73
N ARG A 184 -27.04 36.91 -87.54
CA ARG A 184 -26.04 36.98 -88.63
C ARG A 184 -26.25 35.90 -89.69
N ALA A 185 -26.52 34.66 -89.28
CA ALA A 185 -26.82 33.58 -90.22
C ALA A 185 -28.12 33.86 -91.02
N ALA A 186 -29.11 34.50 -90.39
CA ALA A 186 -30.33 34.94 -91.06
C ALA A 186 -30.05 36.11 -92.03
N PHE A 187 -29.19 37.07 -91.66
CA PHE A 187 -28.78 38.17 -92.53
C PHE A 187 -28.00 37.66 -93.75
N ASP A 188 -27.01 36.79 -93.55
CA ASP A 188 -26.21 36.19 -94.63
C ASP A 188 -27.09 35.33 -95.58
N ALA A 189 -28.12 34.65 -95.05
CA ALA A 189 -29.07 33.90 -95.86
C ALA A 189 -29.97 34.80 -96.73
N VAL A 190 -30.27 36.00 -96.26
CA VAL A 190 -31.04 37.01 -97.02
C VAL A 190 -30.17 37.74 -98.05
N ASP A 191 -28.89 38.00 -97.74
CA ASP A 191 -27.95 38.67 -98.66
C ASP A 191 -27.46 37.73 -99.78
N SER A 192 -27.44 36.41 -99.52
CA SER A 192 -27.16 35.37 -100.53
C SER A 192 -28.35 34.99 -101.41
N SER A 193 -29.52 35.61 -101.21
CA SER A 193 -30.73 35.43 -102.01
C SER A 193 -31.16 36.66 -102.82
N VAL A 194 -30.24 37.61 -103.04
CA VAL A 194 -30.37 38.76 -103.97
C VAL A 194 -29.56 38.52 -105.25
#